data_AF-A0A960XJB8-F1
#
_entry.id   AF-A0A960XJB8-F1
#
_cell.length_a   1.000
_cell.length_b   1.000
_cell.length_c   1.000
_cell.angle_alpha   90.00
_cell.angle_beta   90.00
_cell.angle_gamma   90.00
#
_symmetry.space_group_name_H-M   'P 1'
#
loop_
_entity.id
_entity.type
_entity.pdbx_description
1 polymer ?
#
loop_
_entity_poly.entity_id
_entity_poly.type
_entity_poly.pdbx_seq_one_letter_code
_entity_poly.pdbx_strand_id
1 'polypeptide(L)' 'HQPVMVWKARNAFPVKIEGPGLKSTGNEVAIESLEIAHEGLSIETP' A
#
# COMPACT_ATOMS: atom_id res chain seq x y z
N HIS A 1 -9.66 2.31 22.85
CA HIS A 1 -8.82 2.94 21.81
C HIS A 1 -9.68 3.08 20.56
N GLN A 2 -9.79 4.28 20.01
CA GLN A 2 -10.55 4.56 18.78
C GLN A 2 -9.61 5.13 17.73
N PRO A 3 -9.83 4.83 16.43
CA PRO A 3 -9.01 5.37 15.36
C PRO A 3 -9.11 6.90 15.33
N VAL A 4 -7.97 7.58 15.24
CA VAL A 4 -7.89 9.05 15.19
C VAL A 4 -8.20 9.61 13.79
N MET A 5 -8.02 8.79 12.75
CA MET A 5 -8.32 9.13 11.36
C MET A 5 -8.49 7.85 10.55
N VAL A 6 -9.43 7.85 9.60
CA VAL A 6 -9.63 6.76 8.66
C VAL A 6 -9.62 7.31 7.24
N TRP A 7 -8.78 6.77 6.36
CA TRP A 7 -8.81 7.07 4.93
C TRP A 7 -9.53 5.96 4.17
N LYS A 8 -10.42 6.33 3.27
CA LYS A 8 -11.18 5.41 2.41
C LYS A 8 -10.87 5.70 0.94
N ALA A 9 -10.33 4.70 0.24
CA ALA A 9 -10.11 4.76 -1.20
C ALA A 9 -11.30 4.10 -1.93
N ARG A 10 -11.82 4.74 -2.98
CA ARG A 10 -12.93 4.23 -3.79
C ARG A 10 -12.40 3.60 -5.08
N ASN A 11 -12.91 2.41 -5.43
CA ASN A 11 -12.58 1.71 -6.67
C ASN A 11 -11.06 1.62 -6.89
N ALA A 12 -10.39 1.03 -5.92
CA ALA A 12 -8.94 0.89 -5.87
C ALA A 12 -8.52 -0.43 -6.55
N PHE A 13 -7.74 -0.33 -7.64
CA PHE A 13 -7.26 -1.48 -8.40
C PHE A 13 -5.74 -1.50 -8.51
N PRO A 14 -5.11 -2.68 -8.42
CA PRO A 14 -3.67 -2.81 -8.57
C PRO A 14 -3.29 -2.47 -10.02
N VAL A 15 -2.28 -1.62 -10.18
CA VAL A 15 -1.76 -1.25 -11.51
C VAL A 15 -0.33 -1.71 -11.73
N LYS A 16 0.40 -1.99 -10.64
CA LYS A 16 1.78 -2.48 -10.71
C LYS A 16 2.16 -3.27 -9.46
N ILE A 17 2.93 -4.34 -9.66
CA ILE A 17 3.47 -5.19 -8.60
C ILE A 17 4.96 -5.37 -8.87
N GLU A 18 5.78 -5.12 -7.86
CA GLU A 18 7.21 -5.41 -7.88
C GLU A 18 7.55 -6.33 -6.70
N GLY A 19 8.11 -7.50 -7.03
CA GLY A 19 8.59 -8.46 -6.05
C GLY A 19 9.90 -8.00 -5.37
N PRO A 20 10.32 -8.69 -4.30
CA PRO A 20 11.55 -8.33 -3.61
C PRO A 20 12.76 -8.65 -4.49
N GLY A 21 13.82 -7.85 -4.36
CA GLY A 21 15.11 -8.17 -4.97
C GLY A 21 15.72 -9.42 -4.33
N LEU A 22 16.06 -10.42 -5.13
CA LEU A 22 16.69 -11.66 -4.65
C LEU A 22 18.22 -11.54 -4.73
N LYS A 23 18.88 -11.29 -3.61
CA LYS A 23 20.34 -11.17 -3.51
C LYS A 23 20.89 -12.10 -2.44
N SER A 24 21.69 -13.09 -2.84
CA SER A 24 22.22 -14.12 -1.93
C SER A 24 23.16 -13.60 -0.85
N THR A 25 23.77 -12.43 -1.06
CA THR A 25 24.65 -11.76 -0.11
C THR A 25 24.01 -10.53 0.55
N GLY A 26 22.74 -10.25 0.24
CA GLY A 26 22.01 -9.13 0.81
C GLY A 26 21.54 -9.44 2.23
N ASN A 27 21.53 -8.42 3.09
CA ASN A 27 20.99 -8.48 4.46
C ASN A 27 19.78 -7.55 4.63
N GLU A 28 19.24 -7.07 3.52
CA GLU A 28 18.08 -6.19 3.47
C GLU A 28 16.77 -6.98 3.64
N VAL A 29 15.75 -6.34 4.20
CA VAL A 29 14.42 -6.93 4.32
C VAL A 29 13.81 -7.09 2.93
N ALA A 30 13.22 -8.25 2.65
CA ALA A 30 12.46 -8.47 1.43
C ALA A 30 11.19 -7.61 1.47
N ILE A 31 11.12 -6.61 0.58
CA ILE A 31 9.96 -5.72 0.44
C ILE A 31 9.33 -5.93 -0.93
N GLU A 32 8.02 -6.11 -0.92
CA GLU A 32 7.17 -6.06 -2.11
C GLU A 32 6.51 -4.68 -2.22
N SER A 33 6.39 -4.18 -3.45
CA SER A 33 5.73 -2.90 -3.72
C SER A 33 4.48 -3.13 -4.58
N LEU A 34 3.37 -2.54 -4.15
CA LEU A 34 2.08 -2.55 -4.85
C LEU A 34 1.65 -1.11 -5.10
N GLU A 35 1.43 -0.77 -6.37
CA GLU A 35 0.84 0.52 -6.75
C GLU A 35 -0.64 0.32 -7.11
N ILE A 36 -1.49 1.23 -6.62
CA ILE A 36 -2.93 1.17 -6.77
C ILE A 36 -3.42 2.47 -7.41
N ALA A 37 -4.20 2.36 -8.48
CA ALA A 37 -5.00 3.47 -8.99
C ALA A 37 -6.38 3.45 -8.31
N HIS A 38 -6.84 4.63 -7.87
CA HIS A 38 -8.14 4.78 -7.21
C HIS A 38 -8.94 5.94 -7.81
N GLU A 39 -10.26 5.87 -7.73
CA GLU A 39 -11.17 6.91 -8.24
C GLU A 39 -11.64 7.91 -7.17
N GLY A 40 -11.01 7.89 -6.00
CA GLY A 40 -11.23 8.88 -4.95
C GLY A 40 -10.62 8.46 -3.62
N LEU A 41 -10.23 9.44 -2.82
CA LEU A 41 -9.72 9.26 -1.46
C LEU A 41 -10.45 10.23 -0.54
N SER A 42 -11.07 9.73 0.52
CA SER A 42 -11.80 10.53 1.51
C SER A 42 -11.36 10.23 2.93
N ILE A 43 -11.53 11.21 3.81
CA ILE A 43 -11.29 11.04 5.26
C ILE A 43 -12.64 10.80 5.94
N GLU A 44 -12.70 9.76 6.76
CA GLU A 44 -13.76 9.56 7.73
C GLU A 44 -13.22 9.94 9.12
N THR A 45 -13.81 10.99 9.68
CA THR A 45 -13.66 11.32 11.10
C THR A 45 -14.65 10.50 11.91
N PRO A 46 -14.28 10.07 13.13
CA PRO A 46 -15.18 9.41 14.07
C PRO A 46 -16.47 10.21 14.35
#